data_AF-X7YJJ8-F1
#
_entry.id   AF-X7YJJ8-F1
#
_cell.length_a   1.000
_cell.length_b   1.000
_cell.length_c   1.000
_cell.angle_alpha   90.00
_cell.angle_beta   90.00
_cell.angle_gamma   90.00
#
_symmetry.space_group_name_H-M   'P 1'
#
loop_
_entity.id
_entity.type
_entity.pdbx_description
1 polymer ?
#
loop_
_entity_poly.entity_id
_entity_poly.type
_entity_poly.pdbx_seq_one_letter_code
_entity_poly.pdbx_strand_id
1 'polypeptide(L)'
;MSARRLPGGSGLRALPPGRPVDVRAADGTRLHAQVFGPSDGYPIVLSHGFTCAIRVWGYQIADLAADYRVVAFDHRGHGRSGVPGVGLQP
;
A
#
# COMPACT_ATOMS: atom_id res chain seq x y z
N MET A 1 -14.91 8.15 21.05
CA MET A 1 -14.30 7.41 19.93
C MET A 1 -14.33 5.94 20.29
N SER A 2 -15.13 5.12 19.60
CA SER A 2 -15.22 3.68 19.87
C SER A 2 -14.25 2.96 18.94
N ALA A 3 -13.24 2.28 19.50
CA ALA A 3 -12.31 1.48 18.72
C ALA A 3 -13.07 0.30 18.10
N ARG A 4 -13.05 0.20 16.77
CA ARG A 4 -13.72 -0.89 16.06
C ARG A 4 -12.98 -2.18 16.38
N ARG A 5 -13.68 -3.15 16.98
CA ARG A 5 -13.07 -4.42 17.38
C ARG A 5 -12.69 -5.21 16.13
N LEU A 6 -11.39 -5.35 15.87
CA LEU A 6 -10.91 -6.19 14.78
C LEU A 6 -11.02 -7.68 15.21
N PRO A 7 -11.56 -8.57 14.35
CA PRO A 7 -11.58 -9.99 14.65
C PRO A 7 -10.14 -10.50 14.78
N GLY A 8 -9.85 -11.19 15.89
CA GLY A 8 -8.54 -11.76 16.18
C GLY A 8 -8.21 -12.89 15.21
N GLY A 9 -7.33 -12.63 14.25
CA GLY A 9 -6.77 -13.63 13.34
C GLY A 9 -5.25 -13.56 13.36
N SER A 10 -4.57 -14.69 13.53
CA SER A 10 -3.10 -14.78 13.61
C SER A 10 -2.39 -14.71 12.24
N GLY A 11 -3.04 -14.17 11.21
CA GLY A 11 -2.51 -14.16 9.84
C GLY A 11 -2.73 -12.82 9.14
N LEU A 12 -2.04 -12.60 8.02
CA LEU A 12 -2.22 -11.40 7.21
C LEU A 12 -3.63 -11.36 6.61
N ARG A 13 -4.36 -10.27 6.86
CA ARG A 13 -5.69 -10.05 6.30
C ARG A 13 -5.59 -9.84 4.78
N ALA A 14 -6.52 -10.44 4.04
CA ALA A 14 -6.70 -10.08 2.63
C ALA A 14 -6.98 -8.59 2.51
N LEU A 15 -6.37 -7.96 1.49
CA LEU A 15 -6.63 -6.55 1.21
C LEU A 15 -8.09 -6.39 0.80
N PRO A 16 -8.78 -5.33 1.27
CA PRO A 16 -10.05 -4.94 0.67
C PRO A 16 -9.84 -4.57 -0.81
N PRO A 17 -10.90 -4.48 -1.63
CA PRO A 17 -10.79 -3.99 -3.00
C PRO A 17 -10.13 -2.59 -3.03
N GLY A 18 -9.04 -2.48 -3.78
CA GLY A 18 -8.34 -1.21 -4.01
C GLY A 18 -8.32 -0.88 -5.49
N ARG A 19 -8.21 0.41 -5.81
CA ARG A 19 -7.99 0.89 -7.17
C ARG A 19 -6.49 0.96 -7.46
N PRO A 20 -5.96 0.25 -8.47
CA PRO A 20 -4.58 0.43 -8.91
C PRO A 20 -4.33 1.85 -9.39
N VAL A 21 -3.11 2.36 -9.20
CA VAL A 21 -2.67 3.64 -9.73
C VAL A 21 -1.37 3.45 -10.48
N ASP A 22 -1.24 4.09 -11.65
CA ASP A 22 0.01 4.08 -12.39
C ASP A 22 1.01 5.06 -11.75
N VAL A 23 2.11 4.53 -11.24
CA VAL A 23 3.16 5.28 -10.54
C VAL A 23 4.52 4.81 -11.03
N ARG A 24 5.37 5.76 -11.38
CA ARG A 24 6.78 5.53 -11.71
C ARG A 24 7.65 6.25 -10.70
N ALA A 25 8.68 5.57 -10.22
CA ALA A 25 9.73 6.23 -9.46
C ALA A 25 10.61 7.08 -10.41
N ALA A 26 11.48 7.92 -9.82
CA ALA A 26 12.33 8.84 -10.58
C ALA A 26 13.21 8.15 -11.63
N ASP A 27 13.66 6.92 -11.36
CA ASP A 27 14.43 6.09 -12.28
C ASP A 27 13.57 5.31 -13.30
N GLY A 28 12.29 5.65 -13.43
CA GLY A 28 11.34 5.01 -14.34
C GLY A 28 10.76 3.68 -13.84
N THR A 29 11.25 3.14 -12.72
CA THR A 29 10.76 1.87 -12.16
C THR A 29 9.27 1.95 -11.86
N ARG A 30 8.48 1.03 -12.44
CA ARG A 30 7.04 0.93 -12.11
C ARG A 30 6.87 0.52 -10.65
N LEU A 31 6.05 1.27 -9.92
CA LEU A 31 5.61 0.89 -8.58
C LEU A 31 4.21 0.26 -8.63
N HIS A 32 4.03 -0.86 -7.95
CA HIS A 32 2.70 -1.38 -7.65
C HIS A 32 2.11 -0.53 -6.52
N ALA A 33 1.18 0.35 -6.87
CA ALA A 33 0.47 1.22 -5.94
C ALA A 33 -1.05 0.99 -6.04
N GLN A 34 -1.72 1.07 -4.89
CA GLN A 34 -3.18 0.97 -4.78
C GLN A 34 -3.73 2.03 -3.85
N VAL A 35 -4.96 2.47 -4.12
CA VAL A 35 -5.74 3.38 -3.30
C VAL A 35 -6.98 2.68 -2.77
N PHE A 36 -7.25 2.83 -1.50
CA PHE A 36 -8.42 2.29 -0.79
C PHE A 36 -9.21 3.42 -0.13
N GLY A 37 -10.51 3.20 0.07
CA GLY A 37 -11.40 4.16 0.72
C GLY A 37 -11.87 5.31 -0.18
N PRO A 38 -12.52 6.33 0.40
CA PRO A 38 -13.10 7.46 -0.33
C PRO A 38 -12.06 8.26 -1.12
N SER A 39 -12.40 8.75 -2.31
CA SER A 39 -11.48 9.52 -3.16
C SER A 39 -11.14 10.92 -2.62
N ASP A 40 -12.00 11.46 -1.78
CA ASP A 40 -11.94 12.79 -1.15
C ASP A 40 -11.56 12.73 0.35
N GLY A 41 -11.40 11.53 0.91
CA GLY A 41 -10.95 11.34 2.29
C GLY A 41 -9.53 11.90 2.52
N TYR A 42 -9.22 12.25 3.77
CA TYR A 42 -7.89 12.76 4.12
C TYR A 42 -6.82 11.70 3.78
N PRO A 43 -5.74 12.06 3.07
CA PRO A 43 -4.80 11.09 2.52
C PRO A 43 -3.86 10.53 3.60
N ILE A 44 -3.71 9.20 3.59
CA ILE A 44 -2.70 8.47 4.38
C ILE A 44 -1.86 7.64 3.41
N VAL A 45 -0.53 7.73 3.52
CA VAL A 45 0.39 6.91 2.72
C VAL A 45 1.05 5.87 3.62
N LEU A 46 0.94 4.59 3.24
CA LEU A 46 1.55 3.47 3.96
C LEU A 46 2.80 3.00 3.22
N SER A 47 3.95 3.13 3.88
CA SER A 47 5.26 2.68 3.43
C SER A 47 5.65 1.44 4.23
N HIS A 48 5.85 0.30 3.58
CA HIS A 48 6.20 -0.94 4.28
C HIS A 48 7.69 -0.96 4.70
N GLY A 49 8.06 -1.88 5.60
CA GLY A 49 9.44 -2.07 6.03
C GLY A 49 10.28 -2.93 5.05
N PHE A 50 11.51 -3.24 5.45
CA PHE A 50 12.39 -4.16 4.71
C PHE A 50 11.71 -5.52 4.47
N THR A 51 11.95 -6.14 3.31
CA THR A 51 11.41 -7.46 2.88
C THR A 51 9.89 -7.60 2.87
N CYS A 52 9.15 -6.50 2.97
CA CYS A 52 7.69 -6.49 3.01
C CYS A 52 7.05 -6.16 1.64
N ALA A 53 5.72 -6.16 1.61
CA ALA A 53 4.85 -5.72 0.52
C ALA A 53 3.55 -5.15 1.13
N ILE A 54 2.70 -4.46 0.35
CA ILE A 54 1.43 -3.82 0.80
C ILE A 54 0.62 -4.70 1.76
N ARG A 55 0.60 -6.02 1.52
CA ARG A 55 -0.15 -7.00 2.32
C ARG A 55 0.14 -6.98 3.83
N VAL A 56 1.30 -6.47 4.26
CA VAL A 56 1.61 -6.33 5.70
C VAL A 56 0.67 -5.37 6.41
N TRP A 57 0.05 -4.45 5.66
CA TRP A 57 -0.90 -3.47 6.16
C TRP A 57 -2.36 -3.92 6.09
N GLY A 58 -2.64 -5.21 5.85
CA GLY A 58 -4.01 -5.66 5.56
C GLY A 58 -5.05 -5.31 6.62
N TYR A 59 -4.68 -5.27 7.90
CA TYR A 59 -5.57 -4.85 8.98
C TYR A 59 -5.74 -3.33 9.03
N GLN A 60 -4.65 -2.58 8.90
CA GLN A 60 -4.65 -1.12 8.92
C GLN A 60 -5.41 -0.55 7.73
N ILE A 61 -5.21 -1.11 6.52
CA ILE A 61 -5.95 -0.71 5.33
C ILE A 61 -7.44 -0.99 5.51
N ALA A 62 -7.81 -2.14 6.08
CA ALA A 62 -9.21 -2.47 6.30
C ALA A 62 -9.94 -1.53 7.27
N ASP A 63 -9.22 -1.01 8.26
CA ASP A 63 -9.75 -0.09 9.25
C ASP A 63 -9.74 1.35 8.73
N LEU A 64 -8.59 1.84 8.28
CA LEU A 64 -8.40 3.22 7.81
C LEU A 64 -9.20 3.53 6.54
N ALA A 65 -9.38 2.57 5.63
CA ALA A 65 -10.10 2.82 4.37
C ALA A 65 -11.61 3.06 4.57
N ALA A 66 -12.14 2.92 5.78
CA ALA A 66 -13.53 3.31 6.07
C ALA A 66 -13.71 4.83 5.96
N ASP A 67 -12.71 5.61 6.40
CA ASP A 67 -12.82 7.07 6.56
C ASP A 67 -11.75 7.85 5.77
N TYR A 68 -10.62 7.21 5.44
CA TYR A 68 -9.46 7.85 4.84
C TYR A 68 -9.19 7.36 3.42
N ARG A 69 -8.52 8.22 2.63
CA ARG A 69 -7.96 7.82 1.34
C ARG A 69 -6.59 7.19 1.57
N VAL A 70 -6.55 5.88 1.66
CA VAL A 70 -5.32 5.14 1.98
C VAL A 70 -4.58 4.77 0.71
N VAL A 71 -3.36 5.28 0.54
CA VAL A 71 -2.44 4.92 -0.54
C VAL A 71 -1.40 3.95 0.02
N ALA A 72 -1.23 2.80 -0.62
CA ALA A 72 -0.17 1.86 -0.27
C ALA A 72 0.57 1.42 -1.53
N PHE A 73 1.88 1.24 -1.42
CA PHE A 73 2.72 0.84 -2.55
C PHE A 73 3.78 -0.18 -2.12
N ASP A 74 4.20 -1.03 -3.05
CA ASP A 74 5.38 -1.86 -2.88
C ASP A 74 6.62 -1.04 -3.23
N HIS A 75 7.64 -1.03 -2.37
CA HIS A 75 8.94 -0.46 -2.68
C HIS A 75 9.55 -1.11 -3.92
N ARG A 76 10.45 -0.38 -4.59
CA ARG A 76 11.26 -0.90 -5.69
C ARG A 76 11.91 -2.25 -5.31
N GLY A 77 11.87 -3.21 -6.23
CA GLY A 77 12.38 -4.57 -6.01
C GLY A 77 11.58 -5.43 -5.02
N HIS A 78 10.43 -4.95 -4.52
CA HIS A 78 9.58 -5.68 -3.59
C HIS A 78 8.18 -5.94 -4.18
N GLY A 79 7.53 -6.98 -3.66
CA GLY A 79 6.14 -7.31 -3.98
C GLY A 79 5.91 -7.42 -5.49
N ARG A 80 5.02 -6.58 -6.02
CA ARG A 80 4.71 -6.51 -7.45
C ARG A 80 5.29 -5.28 -8.15
N SER A 81 6.16 -4.52 -7.47
CA SER A 81 6.90 -3.42 -8.09
C SER A 81 8.02 -3.96 -8.97
N GLY A 82 8.44 -3.16 -9.95
CA GLY A 82 9.60 -3.49 -10.78
C GLY A 82 10.88 -3.53 -9.94
N VAL A 83 11.85 -4.32 -10.41
CA VAL A 83 13.23 -4.25 -9.94
C VAL A 83 13.91 -3.11 -10.68
N PRO A 84 14.59 -2.18 -9.98
CA PRO A 84 15.37 -1.15 -10.66
C PRO A 84 16.36 -1.79 -11.63
N GLY A 85 16.50 -1.20 -12.82
CA GLY A 85 17.58 -1.58 -13.72
C GLY A 85 18.94 -1.37 -13.05
N VAL A 86 19.95 -2.12 -13.49
CA VAL A 86 21.34 -1.81 -13.16
C VAL A 86 21.72 -0.49 -13.85
N GLY A 87 21.56 0.63 -13.16
CA GLY A 87 21.95 1.93 -13.68
C GLY A 87 21.56 3.09 -12.78
N LEU A 88 22.57 3.72 -12.19
CA LEU A 88 22.50 5.16 -11.90
C LEU A 88 22.20 5.85 -13.23
N GLN A 89 20.97 6.35 -13.40
CA GLN A 89 20.71 7.38 -14.40
C GLN A 89 21.34 8.69 -13.83
N PRO A 90 22.00 9.51 -14.66
CA PRO A 90 22.77 10.68 -14.22
C PRO A 90 21.92 11.74 -13.50
#